data_AF-K1SSA0-F1
#
_entry.id   AF-K1SSA0-F1
#
_cell.length_a   1.000
_cell.length_b   1.000
_cell.length_c   1.000
_cell.angle_alpha   90.00
_cell.angle_beta   90.00
_cell.angle_gamma   90.00
#
_symmetry.space_group_name_H-M   'P 1'
#
loop_
_entity.id
_entity.type
_entity.pdbx_description
1 polymer ?
#
loop_
_entity_poly.entity_id
_entity_poly.type
_entity_poly.pdbx_seq_one_letter_code
_entity_poly.pdbx_strand_id
1 'polypeptide(L)'
;MREETAEPERKGTEAADAYSVYEEIIKDNIEYEHFIKHTNIDRERLDEIVSLILETVCTKRKTIRIAGDDYPAELVKAKFMKLNSSHIEFVFDCMKENTTKIRNIKQYLKAVLFNAPNTIDSYYTALVNHDMYGGY
;
A
#
# COMPACT_ATOMS: atom_id res chain seq x y z
N MET A 1 -25.88 -13.37 -50.98
CA MET A 1 -24.75 -12.90 -50.14
C MET A 1 -25.26 -12.84 -48.71
N ARG A 2 -24.72 -13.65 -47.81
CA ARG A 2 -24.97 -13.54 -46.36
C ARG A 2 -23.73 -12.87 -45.78
N GLU A 3 -23.89 -11.66 -45.25
CA GLU A 3 -22.85 -11.03 -44.44
C GLU A 3 -22.92 -11.65 -43.04
N GLU A 4 -21.90 -12.42 -42.67
CA GLU A 4 -21.62 -12.76 -41.27
C GLU A 4 -21.03 -11.52 -40.59
N THR A 5 -21.82 -10.90 -39.71
CA THR A 5 -21.34 -9.90 -38.77
C THR A 5 -20.56 -10.61 -37.66
N ALA A 6 -19.23 -10.56 -37.71
CA ALA A 6 -18.38 -10.95 -36.60
C ALA A 6 -18.52 -9.93 -35.45
N GLU A 7 -19.05 -10.39 -34.31
CA GLU A 7 -19.07 -9.62 -33.06
C GLU A 7 -17.65 -9.47 -32.48
N PRO A 8 -17.24 -8.30 -31.96
CA PRO A 8 -15.95 -8.15 -31.32
C PRO A 8 -16.04 -8.60 -29.85
N GLU A 9 -15.67 -9.84 -29.56
CA GLU A 9 -15.33 -10.30 -28.20
C GLU A 9 -13.94 -9.81 -27.79
N ARG A 10 -13.81 -8.60 -27.22
CA ARG A 10 -12.59 -8.20 -26.48
C ARG A 10 -12.91 -7.19 -25.37
N LYS A 11 -13.24 -7.68 -24.17
CA LYS A 11 -13.30 -6.86 -22.95
C LYS A 11 -12.65 -7.51 -21.72
N GLY A 12 -12.13 -8.73 -21.84
CA GLY A 12 -11.54 -9.48 -20.73
C GLY A 12 -10.03 -9.27 -20.52
N THR A 13 -9.29 -8.92 -21.56
CA THR A 13 -7.82 -8.81 -21.54
C THR A 13 -7.31 -7.47 -21.00
N GLU A 14 -7.94 -6.35 -21.35
CA GLU A 14 -7.46 -5.00 -20.98
C GLU A 14 -7.48 -4.73 -19.46
N ALA A 15 -8.47 -5.27 -18.74
CA ALA A 15 -8.56 -5.08 -17.30
C ALA A 15 -7.53 -5.90 -16.54
N ALA A 16 -7.24 -7.12 -17.00
CA ALA A 16 -6.17 -7.95 -16.41
C ALA A 16 -4.80 -7.30 -16.62
N ASP A 17 -4.56 -6.73 -17.81
CA ASP A 17 -3.34 -5.99 -18.12
C ASP A 17 -3.17 -4.74 -17.25
N ALA A 18 -4.25 -4.05 -16.89
CA ALA A 18 -4.14 -2.89 -16.00
C ALA A 18 -3.68 -3.28 -14.59
N TYR A 19 -4.17 -4.41 -14.05
CA TYR A 19 -3.78 -4.87 -12.70
C TYR A 19 -2.30 -5.26 -12.63
N SER A 20 -1.78 -5.97 -13.63
CA SER A 20 -0.36 -6.35 -13.67
C SER A 20 0.54 -5.12 -13.79
N VAL A 21 0.18 -4.16 -14.63
CA VAL A 21 0.93 -2.89 -14.77
C VAL A 21 0.99 -2.14 -13.44
N TYR A 22 -0.15 -2.00 -12.73
CA TYR A 22 -0.13 -1.34 -11.42
C TYR A 22 0.66 -2.14 -10.38
N GLU A 23 0.57 -3.46 -10.39
CA GLU A 23 1.33 -4.31 -9.48
C GLU A 23 2.85 -4.12 -9.67
N GLU A 24 3.32 -4.10 -10.92
CA GLU A 24 4.73 -3.85 -11.25
C GLU A 24 5.18 -2.46 -10.78
N ILE A 25 4.41 -1.41 -11.07
CA ILE A 25 4.72 -0.05 -10.63
C ILE A 25 4.77 0.04 -9.10
N ILE A 26 3.82 -0.59 -8.39
CA ILE A 26 3.81 -0.59 -6.93
C ILE A 26 5.05 -1.31 -6.39
N LYS A 27 5.39 -2.49 -6.93
CA LYS A 27 6.55 -3.26 -6.51
C LYS A 27 7.87 -2.51 -6.75
N ASP A 28 7.97 -1.80 -7.86
CA ASP A 28 9.14 -0.96 -8.16
C ASP A 28 9.24 0.21 -7.18
N ASN A 29 8.14 0.96 -6.99
CA ASN A 29 8.11 2.11 -6.07
C ASN A 29 8.52 1.73 -4.64
N ILE A 30 8.09 0.58 -4.15
CA ILE A 30 8.42 0.12 -2.79
C ILE A 30 9.72 -0.67 -2.71
N GLU A 31 10.45 -0.83 -3.81
CA GLU A 31 11.69 -1.63 -3.89
C GLU A 31 11.49 -3.07 -3.37
N TYR A 32 10.39 -3.71 -3.78
CA TYR A 32 9.97 -5.04 -3.29
C TYR A 32 11.10 -6.09 -3.35
N GLU A 33 11.85 -6.12 -4.45
CA GLU A 33 12.97 -7.05 -4.64
C GLU A 33 14.11 -6.81 -3.64
N HIS A 34 14.33 -5.56 -3.22
CA HIS A 34 15.34 -5.23 -2.22
C HIS A 34 14.97 -5.82 -0.86
N PHE A 35 13.70 -5.67 -0.45
CA PHE A 35 13.21 -6.25 0.80
C PHE A 35 13.42 -7.77 0.88
N ILE A 36 13.07 -8.50 -0.17
CA ILE A 36 13.20 -9.96 -0.19
C ILE A 36 14.67 -10.41 -0.11
N LYS A 37 15.59 -9.67 -0.73
CA LYS A 37 17.00 -10.08 -0.83
C LYS A 37 17.85 -9.63 0.35
N HIS A 38 17.51 -8.50 0.96
CA HIS A 38 18.41 -7.79 1.87
C HIS A 38 17.83 -7.56 3.26
N THR A 39 16.59 -7.96 3.52
CA THR A 39 15.94 -7.80 4.83
C THR A 39 15.36 -9.11 5.35
N ASN A 40 15.01 -9.13 6.64
CA ASN A 40 14.34 -10.26 7.28
C ASN A 40 12.80 -10.16 7.24
N ILE A 41 12.25 -9.27 6.40
CA ILE A 41 10.80 -9.13 6.25
C ILE A 41 10.26 -10.37 5.55
N ASP A 42 9.24 -10.95 6.16
CA ASP A 42 8.54 -12.11 5.61
C ASP A 42 7.83 -11.73 4.30
N ARG A 43 8.03 -12.55 3.27
CA ARG A 43 7.49 -12.32 1.93
C ARG A 43 5.96 -12.28 1.93
N GLU A 44 5.29 -13.15 2.69
CA GLU A 44 3.83 -13.18 2.74
C GLU A 44 3.28 -11.87 3.31
N ARG A 45 3.96 -11.30 4.32
CA ARG A 45 3.58 -10.00 4.89
C ARG A 45 3.78 -8.86 3.91
N LEU A 46 4.86 -8.89 3.14
CA LEU A 46 5.11 -7.89 2.09
C LEU A 46 4.08 -8.00 0.96
N ASP A 47 3.74 -9.22 0.55
CA ASP A 47 2.69 -9.52 -0.44
C ASP A 47 1.32 -9.03 0.03
N GLU A 48 1.00 -9.13 1.32
CA GLU A 48 -0.24 -8.58 1.89
C GLU A 48 -0.30 -7.05 1.72
N ILE A 49 0.81 -6.35 1.97
CA ILE A 49 0.89 -4.89 1.78
C ILE A 49 0.71 -4.53 0.30
N VAL A 50 1.43 -5.19 -0.61
CA VAL A 50 1.29 -4.96 -2.06
C VAL A 50 -0.15 -5.17 -2.49
N SER A 51 -0.78 -6.26 -2.05
CA SER A 51 -2.17 -6.58 -2.37
C SER A 51 -3.13 -5.50 -1.87
N LEU A 52 -2.90 -4.97 -0.66
CA LEU A 52 -3.70 -3.88 -0.09
C LEU A 52 -3.56 -2.57 -0.85
N ILE A 53 -2.35 -2.24 -1.29
CA ILE A 53 -2.09 -1.05 -2.12
C ILE A 53 -2.78 -1.22 -3.47
N LEU A 54 -2.58 -2.36 -4.13
CA LEU A 54 -3.18 -2.69 -5.43
C LEU A 54 -4.71 -2.63 -5.39
N GLU A 55 -5.34 -3.26 -4.40
CA GLU A 55 -6.80 -3.22 -4.19
C GLU A 55 -7.30 -1.77 -4.03
N THR A 56 -6.53 -0.94 -3.33
CA THR A 56 -6.87 0.46 -3.08
C THR A 56 -6.75 1.31 -4.34
N VAL A 57 -5.68 1.15 -5.13
CA VAL A 57 -5.46 1.95 -6.35
C VAL A 57 -6.40 1.56 -7.48
N CYS A 58 -6.73 0.26 -7.60
CA CYS A 58 -7.62 -0.25 -8.64
C CYS A 58 -9.11 -0.15 -8.28
N THR A 59 -9.47 0.47 -7.15
CA THR A 59 -10.87 0.57 -6.75
C THR A 59 -11.71 1.45 -7.70
N LYS A 60 -12.93 1.00 -7.98
CA LYS A 60 -13.94 1.75 -8.74
C LYS A 60 -14.84 2.63 -7.85
N ARG A 61 -14.67 2.56 -6.52
CA ARG A 61 -15.44 3.37 -5.57
C ARG A 61 -15.07 4.84 -5.71
N LYS A 62 -16.03 5.73 -5.46
CA LYS A 62 -15.82 7.20 -5.46
C LYS A 62 -15.20 7.71 -4.16
N THR A 63 -15.42 6.99 -3.06
CA THR A 63 -14.89 7.32 -1.74
C THR A 63 -14.31 6.10 -1.05
N ILE A 64 -13.34 6.32 -0.16
CA ILE A 64 -12.70 5.30 0.65
C ILE A 64 -12.68 5.78 2.10
N ARG A 65 -13.17 4.94 3.00
CA ARG A 65 -13.14 5.15 4.44
C ARG A 65 -11.75 4.85 4.99
N ILE A 66 -11.11 5.82 5.63
CA ILE A 66 -9.80 5.70 6.27
C ILE A 66 -9.90 6.23 7.70
N ALA A 67 -9.57 5.41 8.69
CA ALA A 67 -9.55 5.77 10.11
C ALA A 67 -10.84 6.44 10.66
N GLY A 68 -12.00 6.20 10.02
CA GLY A 68 -13.29 6.77 10.43
C GLY A 68 -13.85 7.81 9.48
N ASP A 69 -13.01 8.44 8.65
CA ASP A 69 -13.38 9.50 7.71
C ASP A 69 -13.46 9.03 6.26
N ASP A 70 -14.35 9.63 5.48
CA ASP A 70 -14.53 9.34 4.06
C ASP A 70 -13.72 10.32 3.20
N TYR A 71 -12.78 9.77 2.42
CA TYR A 71 -11.94 10.55 1.51
C TYR A 71 -12.33 10.29 0.05
N PRO A 72 -12.16 11.27 -0.87
CA PRO A 72 -12.27 11.02 -2.30
C PRO A 72 -11.29 9.92 -2.72
N ALA A 73 -11.75 8.92 -3.47
CA ALA A 73 -10.91 7.79 -3.85
C ALA A 73 -9.64 8.24 -4.58
N GLU A 74 -9.74 9.20 -5.49
CA GLU A 74 -8.59 9.71 -6.25
C GLU A 74 -7.49 10.31 -5.34
N LEU A 75 -7.86 10.95 -4.23
CA LEU A 75 -6.89 11.43 -3.24
C LEU A 75 -6.17 10.26 -2.57
N VAL A 76 -6.91 9.23 -2.18
CA VAL A 76 -6.34 8.03 -1.56
C VAL A 76 -5.43 7.30 -2.53
N LYS A 77 -5.86 7.11 -3.79
CA LYS A 77 -5.04 6.49 -4.85
C LYS A 77 -3.74 7.27 -5.06
N ALA A 78 -3.81 8.60 -5.17
CA ALA A 78 -2.64 9.44 -5.36
C ALA A 78 -1.64 9.34 -4.19
N LYS A 79 -2.12 9.20 -2.95
CA LYS A 79 -1.26 8.95 -1.79
C LYS A 79 -0.64 7.56 -1.82
N PHE A 80 -1.42 6.53 -2.10
CA PHE A 80 -0.94 5.14 -2.16
C PHE A 80 0.09 4.94 -3.28
N MET A 81 -0.08 5.59 -4.43
CA MET A 81 0.89 5.55 -5.53
C MET A 81 2.22 6.24 -5.22
N LYS A 82 2.30 7.03 -4.15
CA LYS A 82 3.54 7.70 -3.68
C LYS A 82 4.29 6.92 -2.59
N LEU A 83 3.76 5.76 -2.18
CA LEU A 83 4.44 4.92 -1.21
C LEU A 83 5.75 4.40 -1.81
N ASN A 84 6.77 4.29 -0.96
CA ASN A 84 8.10 3.84 -1.32
C ASN A 84 8.66 2.95 -0.19
N SER A 85 9.88 2.45 -0.35
CA SER A 85 10.54 1.55 0.61
C SER A 85 10.51 2.08 2.05
N SER A 86 10.87 3.35 2.27
CA SER A 86 10.86 3.96 3.61
C SER A 86 9.48 3.96 4.26
N HIS A 87 8.41 4.20 3.49
CA HIS A 87 7.04 4.10 4.02
C HIS A 87 6.68 2.68 4.44
N ILE A 88 7.18 1.68 3.73
CA ILE A 88 6.94 0.27 4.05
C ILE A 88 7.71 -0.15 5.30
N GLU A 89 8.96 0.28 5.46
CA GLU A 89 9.73 0.09 6.71
C GLU A 89 8.99 0.66 7.91
N PHE A 90 8.54 1.91 7.80
CA PHE A 90 7.75 2.58 8.83
C PHE A 90 6.46 1.80 9.20
N VAL A 91 5.77 1.22 8.22
CA VAL A 91 4.59 0.39 8.46
C VAL A 91 4.95 -0.86 9.27
N PHE A 92 6.06 -1.52 8.94
CA PHE A 92 6.53 -2.68 9.69
C PHE A 92 6.98 -2.32 11.11
N ASP A 93 7.63 -1.18 11.31
CA ASP A 93 7.99 -0.65 12.63
C ASP A 93 6.72 -0.40 13.46
N CYS A 94 5.72 0.27 12.88
CA CYS A 94 4.42 0.48 13.51
C CYS A 94 3.72 -0.84 13.87
N MET A 95 3.89 -1.91 13.10
CA MET A 95 3.34 -3.22 13.45
C MET A 95 4.09 -3.88 14.61
N LYS A 96 5.41 -3.72 14.66
CA LYS A 96 6.28 -4.34 15.67
C LYS A 96 6.12 -3.67 17.04
N GLU A 97 5.97 -2.35 17.07
CA GLU A 97 5.81 -1.57 18.30
C GLU A 97 4.38 -1.60 18.86
N ASN A 98 3.40 -2.03 18.06
CA ASN A 98 2.02 -2.07 18.50
C ASN A 98 1.80 -3.20 19.53
N THR A 99 1.60 -2.81 20.78
CA THR A 99 1.33 -3.72 21.91
C THR A 99 -0.15 -4.07 22.07
N THR A 100 -1.04 -3.45 21.28
CA THR A 100 -2.49 -3.66 21.36
C THR A 100 -2.96 -4.65 20.30
N LYS A 101 -3.90 -5.53 20.69
CA LYS A 101 -4.51 -6.48 19.75
C LYS A 101 -5.28 -5.75 18.65
N ILE A 102 -4.81 -5.87 17.41
CA ILE A 102 -5.49 -5.36 16.22
C ILE A 102 -6.66 -6.28 15.87
N ARG A 103 -7.90 -5.80 15.98
CA ARG A 103 -9.11 -6.57 15.64
C ARG A 103 -9.39 -6.63 14.14
N ASN A 104 -8.98 -5.62 13.40
CA ASN A 104 -9.14 -5.52 11.95
C ASN A 104 -7.82 -5.05 11.31
N ILE A 105 -6.98 -6.02 10.94
CA ILE A 105 -5.64 -5.77 10.43
C ILE A 105 -5.65 -4.98 9.12
N LYS A 106 -6.58 -5.26 8.21
CA LYS A 106 -6.67 -4.57 6.92
C LYS A 106 -6.98 -3.08 7.07
N GLN A 107 -7.93 -2.72 7.93
CA GLN A 107 -8.26 -1.31 8.16
C GLN A 107 -7.11 -0.58 8.87
N TYR A 108 -6.44 -1.25 9.80
CA TYR A 108 -5.25 -0.72 10.45
C TYR A 108 -4.15 -0.43 9.43
N LEU A 109 -3.74 -1.43 8.64
CA LEU A 109 -2.71 -1.26 7.61
C LEU A 109 -3.06 -0.18 6.61
N LYS A 110 -4.32 -0.14 6.14
CA LYS A 110 -4.77 0.90 5.21
C LYS A 110 -4.65 2.31 5.81
N ALA A 111 -4.96 2.47 7.09
CA ALA A 111 -4.79 3.75 7.78
C ALA A 111 -3.31 4.13 7.96
N VAL A 112 -2.46 3.17 8.35
CA VAL A 112 -1.01 3.42 8.52
C VAL A 112 -0.38 3.78 7.17
N LEU A 113 -0.64 3.00 6.11
CA LEU A 113 -0.16 3.26 4.75
C LEU A 113 -0.61 4.64 4.24
N PHE A 114 -1.88 5.01 4.46
CA PHE A 114 -2.38 6.34 4.05
C PHE A 114 -1.69 7.50 4.77
N ASN A 115 -1.31 7.29 6.04
CA ASN A 115 -0.70 8.30 6.88
C ASN A 115 0.82 8.33 6.80
N ALA A 116 1.47 7.23 6.39
CA ALA A 116 2.92 7.07 6.38
C ALA A 116 3.67 8.26 5.76
N PRO A 117 3.29 8.79 4.57
CA PRO A 117 3.99 9.93 3.99
C PRO A 117 3.92 11.24 4.79
N ASN A 118 2.96 11.37 5.71
CA ASN A 118 2.80 12.56 6.54
C ASN A 118 3.41 12.38 7.94
N THR A 119 3.63 11.15 8.39
CA THR A 119 4.00 10.85 9.78
C THR A 119 5.39 10.27 9.94
N ILE A 120 5.98 9.72 8.86
CA ILE A 120 7.28 9.04 8.91
C ILE A 120 8.41 9.93 9.45
N ASP A 121 8.49 11.19 9.00
CA ASP A 121 9.52 12.14 9.45
C ASP A 121 9.40 12.45 10.94
N SER A 122 8.17 12.67 11.41
CA SER A 122 7.89 12.95 12.82
C SER A 122 8.22 11.74 13.70
N TYR A 123 7.93 10.54 13.20
CA TYR A 123 8.19 9.30 13.91
C TYR A 123 9.69 9.05 14.12
N TYR A 124 10.49 9.09 13.05
CA TYR A 124 11.94 8.86 13.19
C TYR A 124 12.64 9.99 13.97
N THR A 125 12.18 11.23 13.85
CA THR A 125 12.66 12.34 14.69
C THR A 125 12.40 12.07 16.17
N ALA A 126 11.21 11.58 16.51
CA ALA A 126 10.86 11.24 17.90
C ALA A 126 11.68 10.06 18.43
N LEU A 127 11.91 9.02 17.62
CA LEU A 127 12.74 7.87 17.98
C LEU A 127 14.20 8.27 18.27
N VAL A 128 14.82 9.05 17.37
CA VAL A 128 16.21 9.52 17.58
C VAL A 128 16.31 10.35 18.86
N ASN A 129 15.36 11.25 19.11
CA ASN A 129 15.35 12.02 20.36
C ASN A 129 15.18 11.12 21.58
N HIS A 130 14.28 10.14 21.53
CA HIS A 130 14.08 9.19 22.63
C HIS A 130 15.38 8.43 22.95
N ASP A 131 16.09 7.93 21.95
CA ASP A 131 17.34 7.19 22.16
C ASP A 131 18.49 8.08 22.67
N MET A 132 18.53 9.34 22.23
CA MET A 132 19.52 10.33 22.69
C MET A 132 19.29 10.79 24.15
N TYR A 133 18.04 10.81 24.62
CA TYR A 133 17.68 11.28 25.97
C TYR A 133 17.36 10.15 26.96
N GLY A 134 17.00 8.95 26.49
CA GLY A 134 16.65 7.79 27.31
C GLY A 134 17.84 6.94 27.78
N GLY A 135 19.08 7.35 27.45
CA GLY A 135 20.32 6.67 27.81
C GLY A 135 20.97 7.09 29.14
N TYR A 136 20.26 7.82 30.01
CA TYR A 136 20.73 8.21 31.35
C TYR A 136 20.04 7.42 32.47
#